data_AF-A0A8C7D4R5-F1
#
_entry.id   AF-A0A8C7D4R5-F1
#
_cell.length_a   1.000
_cell.length_b   1.000
_cell.length_c   1.000
_cell.angle_alpha   90.00
_cell.angle_beta   90.00
_cell.angle_gamma   90.00
#
_symmetry.space_group_name_H-M   'P 1'
#
loop_
_entity.id
_entity.type
_entity.pdbx_description
1 polymer ?
#
loop_
_entity_poly.entity_id
_entity_poly.type
_entity_poly.pdbx_seq_one_letter_code
_entity_poly.pdbx_strand_id
1 'polypeptide(L)'
;MYQPTLISLVVLLFTLSNIVYGGKILIYPMDGSSWVNMRVIIEELHSKGHDITVVRASNSWYIKENSPHYTTITIPNTGGFDENFFGEFILSKHLKIQREQGKSFWTELKLQSSMKDTFFEFHKNMAEMITRVLEDRNLIQSLQDAKFDLVLTDPGIGGGTILARVLHLPLVYNVRWTIQGEAHLVIAPSPLSYVPYTPTELTDKMTFLQRVTNVLAYILGSYTMTSITEPNYKPIVQRYFGPDVDYNAFFQEADIWLMRSDFVFEFPKPTMPNMVYIGGFQCKPSKPLPQNLEEFVQSSSEHGVVMMTLGTLVAELPEDIADEIAAAFAQLPQKVIWRYTGQRPSTLGNNTLLVDWLPQNDLLGHPKTRAFVAHGGTNGVQEAIYHGVPVVGLPLAFDQSDNLSKLKERGAANTVDIVTMDRNVFLESLKAVLHEPSYRENMQRLSRLHRDQPIKPLDKAVFWIEFVMRHKGARHLRTESYKMSWIVYHSVDVIATLLACVLLVTLVCLAVVRCVWRKVFCRNKVKSE
;
A
#
# COMPACT_ATOMS: atom_id res chain seq x y z
N MET A 1 9.55 8.12 -64.68
CA MET A 1 10.50 8.48 -63.60
C MET A 1 9.77 8.86 -62.29
N TYR A 2 8.67 8.17 -61.92
CA TYR A 2 7.82 8.52 -60.76
C TYR A 2 7.55 7.35 -59.78
N GLN A 3 8.08 6.16 -60.05
CA GLN A 3 7.91 5.00 -59.17
C GLN A 3 8.65 5.07 -57.82
N PRO A 4 9.90 5.59 -57.71
CA PRO A 4 10.59 5.57 -56.43
C PRO A 4 9.96 6.51 -55.40
N THR A 5 9.42 7.65 -55.83
CA THR A 5 8.74 8.62 -54.95
C THR A 5 7.43 8.08 -54.37
N LEU A 6 6.67 7.30 -55.13
CA LEU A 6 5.42 6.70 -54.65
C LEU A 6 5.70 5.59 -53.63
N ILE A 7 6.72 4.76 -53.86
CA ILE A 7 7.14 3.71 -52.92
C ILE A 7 7.65 4.35 -51.63
N SER A 8 8.47 5.41 -51.71
CA SER A 8 8.92 6.15 -50.53
C SER A 8 7.76 6.77 -49.76
N LEU A 9 6.74 7.32 -50.43
CA LEU A 9 5.57 7.91 -49.78
C LEU A 9 4.69 6.84 -49.11
N VAL A 10 4.53 5.68 -49.74
CA VAL A 10 3.79 4.54 -49.20
C VAL A 10 4.52 3.96 -47.99
N VAL A 11 5.85 3.79 -48.06
CA VAL A 11 6.66 3.39 -46.90
C VAL A 11 6.58 4.44 -45.80
N LEU A 12 6.61 5.74 -46.12
CA LEU A 12 6.42 6.82 -45.15
C LEU A 12 5.04 6.74 -44.48
N LEU A 13 3.98 6.53 -45.26
CA LEU A 13 2.60 6.38 -44.77
C LEU A 13 2.42 5.12 -43.91
N PHE A 14 3.07 4.00 -44.27
CA PHE A 14 3.10 2.79 -43.43
C PHE A 14 3.93 2.99 -42.15
N THR A 15 5.04 3.74 -42.20
CA THR A 15 5.80 4.10 -40.99
C THR A 15 5.09 5.14 -40.11
N LEU A 16 4.28 6.02 -40.71
CA LEU A 16 3.42 6.99 -40.01
C LEU A 16 2.13 6.35 -39.49
N SER A 17 1.72 5.19 -40.01
CA SER A 17 0.52 4.46 -39.57
C SER A 17 0.68 3.79 -38.21
N ASN A 18 1.90 3.69 -37.69
CA ASN A 18 2.13 3.54 -36.24
C ASN A 18 1.95 4.90 -35.57
N ILE A 19 0.76 5.50 -35.70
CA ILE A 19 0.34 6.58 -34.81
C ILE A 19 0.28 5.92 -33.43
N VAL A 20 1.31 6.13 -32.63
CA VAL A 20 1.28 5.81 -31.20
C VAL A 20 0.19 6.71 -30.63
N TYR A 21 -0.99 6.14 -30.37
CA TYR A 21 -2.10 6.84 -29.73
C TYR A 21 -1.76 7.06 -28.26
N GLY A 22 -0.85 7.99 -27.99
CA GLY A 22 -0.59 8.50 -26.66
C GLY A 22 -1.82 9.27 -26.19
N GLY A 23 -2.47 8.79 -25.14
CA GLY A 23 -3.54 9.55 -24.50
C GLY A 23 -3.02 10.43 -23.36
N LYS A 24 -3.90 11.33 -22.89
CA LYS A 24 -3.61 12.35 -21.88
C LYS A 24 -3.99 11.87 -20.49
N ILE A 25 -3.04 11.83 -19.57
CA ILE A 25 -3.21 11.25 -18.24
C ILE A 25 -3.06 12.35 -17.20
N LEU A 26 -4.11 12.56 -16.42
CA LEU A 26 -4.05 13.41 -15.23
C LEU A 26 -3.61 12.58 -14.03
N ILE A 27 -2.56 13.01 -13.36
CA ILE A 27 -2.00 12.32 -12.20
C ILE A 27 -2.21 13.15 -10.95
N TYR A 28 -2.82 12.52 -9.95
CA TYR A 28 -2.96 13.10 -8.62
C TYR A 28 -2.25 12.19 -7.60
N PRO A 29 -0.97 12.44 -7.30
CA PRO A 29 -0.16 11.57 -6.47
C PRO A 29 -0.30 11.90 -4.98
N MET A 30 0.28 11.03 -4.16
CA MET A 30 0.70 11.35 -2.79
C MET A 30 2.24 11.43 -2.78
N ASP A 31 2.81 12.50 -2.24
CA ASP A 31 4.28 12.69 -2.15
C ASP A 31 4.94 11.63 -1.22
N GLY A 32 6.26 11.67 -1.10
CA GLY A 32 7.00 10.68 -0.32
C GLY A 32 7.21 9.37 -1.08
N SER A 33 7.14 8.25 -0.36
CA SER A 33 7.43 6.91 -0.92
C SER A 33 6.40 6.45 -1.95
N SER A 34 5.15 6.92 -1.85
CA SER A 34 4.09 6.68 -2.84
C SER A 34 4.45 7.29 -4.19
N TRP A 35 4.96 8.52 -4.22
CA TRP A 35 5.42 9.17 -5.45
C TRP A 35 6.61 8.46 -6.08
N VAL A 36 7.62 8.07 -5.30
CA VAL A 36 8.81 7.36 -5.83
C VAL A 36 8.41 6.12 -6.65
N ASN A 37 7.40 5.40 -6.17
CA ASN A 37 6.85 4.22 -6.82
C ASN A 37 5.99 4.60 -8.04
N MET A 38 5.10 5.59 -7.91
CA MET A 38 4.25 6.08 -9.00
C MET A 38 5.08 6.64 -10.17
N ARG A 39 6.22 7.28 -9.89
CA ARG A 39 7.14 7.81 -10.91
C ARG A 39 7.62 6.75 -11.89
N VAL A 40 7.79 5.49 -11.45
CA VAL A 40 8.19 4.39 -12.36
C VAL A 40 7.13 4.12 -13.42
N ILE A 41 5.84 4.16 -13.04
CA ILE A 41 4.72 4.04 -14.00
C ILE A 41 4.69 5.25 -14.94
N ILE A 42 4.93 6.46 -14.41
CA ILE A 42 4.95 7.71 -15.18
C ILE A 42 6.04 7.68 -16.25
N GLU A 43 7.26 7.32 -15.88
CA GLU A 43 8.39 7.22 -16.80
C GLU A 43 8.09 6.23 -17.94
N GLU A 44 7.49 5.08 -17.62
CA GLU A 44 7.11 4.06 -18.60
C GLU A 44 6.00 4.54 -19.53
N LEU A 45 4.93 5.14 -18.99
CA LEU A 45 3.84 5.72 -19.78
C LEU A 45 4.35 6.83 -20.71
N HIS A 46 5.21 7.71 -20.20
CA HIS A 46 5.84 8.76 -21.01
C HIS A 46 6.68 8.15 -22.14
N SER A 47 7.45 7.09 -21.87
CA SER A 47 8.24 6.40 -22.89
C SER A 47 7.38 5.77 -24.01
N LYS A 48 6.11 5.48 -23.70
CA LYS A 48 5.10 4.99 -24.65
C LYS A 48 4.31 6.11 -25.34
N GLY A 49 4.72 7.37 -25.17
CA GLY A 49 4.16 8.52 -25.86
C GLY A 49 2.93 9.15 -25.20
N HIS A 50 2.60 8.76 -23.97
CA HIS A 50 1.51 9.39 -23.22
C HIS A 50 1.89 10.81 -22.76
N ASP A 51 0.93 11.73 -22.85
CA ASP A 51 1.05 13.09 -22.33
C ASP A 51 0.58 13.11 -20.87
N ILE A 52 1.47 13.50 -19.96
CA ILE A 52 1.29 13.35 -18.52
C ILE A 52 1.31 14.72 -17.85
N THR A 53 0.24 15.01 -17.09
CA THR A 53 0.15 16.19 -16.23
C THR A 53 0.00 15.76 -14.77
N VAL A 54 0.89 16.24 -13.90
CA VAL A 54 0.92 15.90 -12.48
C VAL A 54 0.43 17.10 -11.64
N VAL A 55 -0.58 16.87 -10.82
CA VAL A 55 -1.00 17.84 -9.79
C VAL A 55 -0.06 17.69 -8.58
N ARG A 56 0.57 18.78 -8.14
CA ARG A 56 1.48 18.79 -6.99
C ARG A 56 1.18 19.92 -6.03
N ALA A 57 1.44 19.72 -4.75
CA ALA A 57 1.42 20.80 -3.77
C ALA A 57 2.67 21.67 -3.92
N SER A 58 2.56 22.96 -3.59
CA SER A 58 3.69 23.90 -3.65
C SER A 58 4.87 23.50 -2.74
N ASN A 59 4.60 22.75 -1.66
CA ASN A 59 5.60 22.23 -0.72
C ASN A 59 6.06 20.78 -1.01
N SER A 60 5.68 20.22 -2.16
CA SER A 60 6.14 18.88 -2.57
C SER A 60 7.68 18.79 -2.60
N TRP A 61 8.24 17.74 -2.01
CA TRP A 61 9.69 17.58 -1.86
C TRP A 61 10.29 16.58 -2.86
N TYR A 62 9.61 15.46 -3.16
CA TYR A 62 10.05 14.56 -4.24
C TYR A 62 9.42 14.88 -5.60
N ILE A 63 8.22 15.48 -5.64
CA ILE A 63 7.58 15.86 -6.90
C ILE A 63 8.17 17.18 -7.39
N LYS A 64 9.05 17.10 -8.39
CA LYS A 64 9.69 18.27 -8.99
C LYS A 64 8.74 18.98 -9.95
N GLU A 65 8.80 20.31 -9.96
CA GLU A 65 8.03 21.17 -10.87
C GLU A 65 8.43 20.96 -12.33
N ASN A 66 9.74 20.89 -12.58
CA ASN A 66 10.29 20.68 -13.90
C ASN A 66 10.71 19.21 -14.05
N SER A 67 10.22 18.57 -15.11
CA SER A 67 10.52 17.17 -15.43
C SER A 67 10.49 16.97 -16.94
N PRO A 68 11.40 16.14 -17.50
CA PRO A 68 11.29 15.74 -18.90
C PRO A 68 10.18 14.71 -19.14
N HIS A 69 9.52 14.20 -18.09
CA HIS A 69 8.54 13.10 -18.19
C HIS A 69 7.09 13.55 -18.00
N TYR A 70 6.85 14.76 -17.53
CA TYR A 70 5.51 15.27 -17.23
C TYR A 70 5.51 16.80 -17.11
N THR A 71 4.35 17.41 -17.32
CA THR A 71 4.07 18.80 -16.92
C THR A 71 3.43 18.83 -15.53
N THR A 72 3.44 19.98 -14.86
CA THR A 72 2.86 20.12 -13.52
C THR A 72 1.78 21.20 -13.43
N ILE A 73 0.81 20.94 -12.55
CA ILE A 73 -0.12 21.93 -12.01
C ILE A 73 0.20 22.08 -10.52
N THR A 74 0.64 23.26 -10.11
CA THR A 74 1.01 23.53 -8.73
C THR A 74 -0.19 24.12 -7.98
N ILE A 75 -0.62 23.45 -6.92
CA ILE A 75 -1.70 23.92 -6.04
C ILE A 75 -1.12 24.49 -4.74
N PRO A 76 -1.68 25.58 -4.19
CA PRO A 76 -1.20 26.16 -2.94
C PRO A 76 -1.33 25.18 -1.78
N ASN A 77 -0.25 25.01 -1.02
CA ASN A 77 -0.28 24.18 0.18
C ASN A 77 -1.23 24.77 1.25
N THR A 78 -1.93 23.88 1.97
CA THR A 78 -2.74 24.19 3.16
C THR A 78 -2.06 23.78 4.46
N GLY A 79 -0.99 23.00 4.41
CA GLY A 79 -0.24 22.49 5.58
C GLY A 79 -0.38 20.98 5.76
N GLY A 80 0.30 20.43 6.77
CA GLY A 80 0.04 19.07 7.28
C GLY A 80 0.66 17.89 6.53
N PHE A 81 1.31 18.09 5.38
CA PHE A 81 2.01 17.04 4.64
C PHE A 81 3.31 17.59 4.05
N ASP A 82 4.36 17.59 4.86
CA ASP A 82 5.74 17.94 4.48
C ASP A 82 6.73 16.87 4.98
N GLU A 83 8.00 17.02 4.62
CA GLU A 83 9.07 16.10 5.00
C GLU A 83 9.19 15.97 6.54
N ASN A 84 9.00 17.07 7.26
CA ASN A 84 9.14 17.15 8.72
C ASN A 84 8.01 16.42 9.45
N PHE A 85 6.80 16.42 8.89
CA PHE A 85 5.65 15.71 9.45
C PHE A 85 5.91 14.21 9.63
N PHE A 86 6.54 13.55 8.65
CA PHE A 86 6.78 12.10 8.72
C PHE A 86 8.07 11.73 9.41
N GLY A 87 9.17 12.37 9.02
CA GLY A 87 10.51 11.96 9.44
C GLY A 87 10.81 12.32 10.88
N GLU A 88 10.55 13.57 11.25
CA GLU A 88 10.87 14.08 12.57
C GLU A 88 9.69 13.92 13.54
N PHE A 89 8.48 14.34 13.17
CA PHE A 89 7.38 14.42 14.13
C PHE A 89 6.79 13.05 14.52
N ILE A 90 6.49 12.17 13.57
CA ILE A 90 5.91 10.84 13.87
C ILE A 90 6.93 9.93 14.55
N LEU A 91 8.16 9.84 14.02
CA LEU A 91 9.19 8.97 14.57
C LEU A 91 9.64 9.42 15.97
N SER A 92 9.96 10.71 16.14
CA SER A 92 10.42 11.21 17.44
C SER A 92 9.34 11.06 18.51
N LYS A 93 8.07 11.34 18.18
CA LYS A 93 6.96 11.22 19.12
C LYS A 93 6.70 9.76 19.49
N HIS A 94 6.74 8.85 18.52
CA HIS A 94 6.55 7.42 18.75
C HIS A 94 7.66 6.85 19.65
N LEU A 95 8.92 7.07 19.27
CA LEU A 95 10.09 6.62 20.05
C LEU A 95 10.12 7.24 21.44
N LYS A 96 9.84 8.54 21.57
CA LYS A 96 9.82 9.25 22.86
C LYS A 96 8.77 8.66 23.81
N ILE A 97 7.53 8.47 23.34
CA ILE A 97 6.46 7.91 24.16
C ILE A 97 6.81 6.49 24.63
N GLN A 98 7.36 5.66 23.74
CA GLN A 98 7.75 4.29 24.09
C GLN A 98 8.94 4.23 25.05
N ARG A 99 9.94 5.10 24.88
CA ARG A 99 11.11 5.20 25.79
C ARG A 99 10.73 5.69 27.18
N GLU A 100 9.86 6.70 27.28
CA GLU A 100 9.46 7.30 28.56
C GLU A 100 8.56 6.39 29.40
N GLN A 101 7.69 5.61 28.75
CA GLN A 101 6.61 4.89 29.45
C GLN A 101 6.74 3.35 29.36
N GLY A 102 7.70 2.86 28.57
CA GLY A 102 7.83 1.44 28.26
C GLY A 102 6.63 0.89 27.48
N LYS A 103 6.69 -0.41 27.16
CA LYS A 103 5.57 -1.11 26.53
C LYS A 103 4.49 -1.43 27.58
N SER A 104 3.39 -0.69 27.54
CA SER A 104 2.22 -0.95 28.37
C SER A 104 0.94 -0.73 27.57
N PHE A 105 -0.17 -1.30 28.05
CA PHE A 105 -1.50 -1.06 27.47
C PHE A 105 -1.85 0.44 27.40
N TRP A 106 -1.47 1.21 28.44
CA TRP A 106 -1.71 2.65 28.48
C TRP A 106 -0.83 3.42 27.50
N THR A 107 0.43 3.01 27.34
CA THR A 107 1.34 3.57 26.33
C THR A 107 0.76 3.36 24.93
N GLU A 108 0.27 2.16 24.64
CA GLU A 108 -0.36 1.84 23.35
C GLU A 108 -1.60 2.69 23.10
N LEU A 109 -2.51 2.81 24.07
CA LEU A 109 -3.68 3.69 23.94
C LEU A 109 -3.30 5.16 23.69
N LYS A 110 -2.25 5.65 24.36
CA LYS A 110 -1.75 7.01 24.16
C LYS A 110 -1.15 7.20 22.78
N LEU A 111 -0.39 6.22 22.27
CA LEU A 111 0.13 6.22 20.91
C LEU A 111 -0.99 6.25 19.88
N GLN A 112 -2.01 5.39 20.05
CA GLN A 112 -3.18 5.33 19.17
C GLN A 112 -3.95 6.65 19.17
N SER A 113 -4.21 7.25 20.34
CA SER A 113 -4.85 8.57 20.43
C SER A 113 -4.02 9.66 19.75
N SER A 114 -2.72 9.69 20.01
CA SER A 114 -1.79 10.65 19.41
C SER A 114 -1.73 10.52 17.88
N MET A 115 -1.71 9.28 17.37
CA MET A 115 -1.75 9.01 15.93
C MET A 115 -3.08 9.46 15.34
N LYS A 116 -4.21 9.15 16.00
CA LYS A 116 -5.53 9.60 15.56
C LYS A 116 -5.60 11.12 15.38
N ASP A 117 -5.15 11.89 16.36
CA ASP A 117 -5.18 13.36 16.29
C ASP A 117 -4.30 13.87 15.14
N THR A 118 -3.13 13.27 14.97
CA THR A 118 -2.18 13.63 13.91
C THR A 118 -2.74 13.32 12.51
N PHE A 119 -3.37 12.15 12.35
CA PHE A 119 -4.02 11.77 11.09
C PHE A 119 -5.29 12.58 10.82
N PHE A 120 -6.03 12.99 11.86
CA PHE A 120 -7.19 13.87 11.71
C PHE A 120 -6.78 15.23 11.14
N GLU A 121 -5.76 15.87 11.71
CA GLU A 121 -5.25 17.14 11.18
C GLU A 121 -4.67 16.98 9.78
N PHE A 122 -3.98 15.87 9.49
CA PHE A 122 -3.51 15.56 8.13
C PHE A 122 -4.67 15.52 7.12
N HIS A 123 -5.70 14.71 7.38
CA HIS A 123 -6.84 14.57 6.47
C HIS A 123 -7.66 15.85 6.36
N LYS A 124 -7.76 16.65 7.42
CA LYS A 124 -8.37 17.98 7.40
C LYS A 124 -7.65 18.91 6.44
N ASN A 125 -6.32 19.00 6.54
CA ASN A 125 -5.52 19.83 5.63
C ASN A 125 -5.65 19.36 4.17
N MET A 126 -5.68 18.05 3.92
CA MET A 126 -5.91 17.49 2.59
C MET A 126 -7.31 17.84 2.06
N ALA A 127 -8.35 17.75 2.89
CA ALA A 127 -9.72 18.14 2.56
C ALA A 127 -9.84 19.64 2.24
N GLU A 128 -9.16 20.51 2.98
CA GLU A 128 -9.08 21.94 2.69
C GLU A 128 -8.38 22.21 1.34
N MET A 129 -7.28 21.49 1.05
CA MET A 129 -6.58 21.61 -0.22
C MET A 129 -7.48 21.23 -1.41
N ILE A 130 -8.21 20.12 -1.28
CA ILE A 130 -9.18 19.67 -2.28
C ILE A 130 -10.27 20.73 -2.46
N THR A 131 -10.80 21.28 -1.37
CA THR A 131 -11.84 22.31 -1.43
C THR A 131 -11.36 23.55 -2.20
N ARG A 132 -10.11 24.00 -1.98
CA ARG A 132 -9.53 25.11 -2.74
C ARG A 132 -9.43 24.81 -4.24
N VAL A 133 -9.04 23.58 -4.60
CA VAL A 133 -9.00 23.15 -6.01
C VAL A 133 -10.40 23.18 -6.64
N LEU A 134 -11.42 22.73 -5.90
CA LEU A 134 -12.80 22.71 -6.38
C LEU A 134 -13.40 24.12 -6.51
N GLU A 135 -12.99 25.06 -5.66
CA GLU A 135 -13.47 26.45 -5.68
C GLU A 135 -12.76 27.31 -6.73
N ASP A 136 -11.59 26.90 -7.22
CA ASP A 136 -10.88 27.57 -8.32
C ASP A 136 -11.51 27.22 -9.68
N ARG A 137 -12.44 28.07 -10.11
CA ARG A 137 -13.15 27.92 -11.39
C ARG A 137 -12.22 27.94 -12.61
N ASN A 138 -11.15 28.74 -12.56
CA ASN A 138 -10.22 28.84 -13.68
C ASN A 138 -9.42 27.54 -13.82
N LEU A 139 -8.97 27.00 -12.69
CA LEU A 139 -8.28 25.72 -12.66
C LEU A 139 -9.20 24.58 -13.14
N ILE A 140 -10.42 24.46 -12.60
CA ILE A 140 -11.37 23.42 -13.03
C ILE A 140 -11.68 23.53 -14.53
N GLN A 141 -11.91 24.74 -15.04
CA GLN A 141 -12.15 24.95 -16.46
C GLN A 141 -10.93 24.53 -17.30
N SER A 142 -9.72 24.90 -16.88
CA SER A 142 -8.49 24.49 -17.59
C SER A 142 -8.31 22.97 -17.63
N LEU A 143 -8.67 22.26 -16.56
CA LEU A 143 -8.63 20.80 -16.49
C LEU A 143 -9.68 20.15 -17.41
N GLN A 144 -10.87 20.75 -17.52
CA GLN A 144 -11.92 20.30 -18.44
C GLN A 144 -11.55 20.56 -19.91
N ASP A 145 -10.85 21.65 -20.20
CA ASP A 145 -10.41 22.03 -21.54
C ASP A 145 -9.19 21.22 -22.02
N ALA A 146 -8.38 20.71 -21.08
CA ALA A 146 -7.24 19.85 -21.39
C ALA A 146 -7.63 18.50 -22.03
N LYS A 147 -8.87 18.04 -21.82
CA LYS A 147 -9.44 16.78 -22.35
C LYS A 147 -8.59 15.55 -22.02
N PHE A 148 -8.34 15.34 -20.72
CA PHE A 148 -7.71 14.11 -20.23
C PHE A 148 -8.55 12.86 -20.54
N ASP A 149 -7.89 11.71 -20.69
CA ASP A 149 -8.51 10.42 -20.98
C ASP A 149 -8.83 9.61 -19.72
N LEU A 150 -8.05 9.78 -18.64
CA LEU A 150 -8.29 9.20 -17.32
C LEU A 150 -7.56 9.96 -16.21
N VAL A 151 -7.91 9.64 -14.97
CA VAL A 151 -7.15 10.00 -13.76
C VAL A 151 -6.45 8.77 -13.21
N LEU A 152 -5.14 8.88 -13.00
CA LEU A 152 -4.33 7.91 -12.26
C LEU A 152 -3.94 8.53 -10.90
N THR A 153 -4.30 7.90 -9.78
CA THR A 153 -4.12 8.50 -8.45
C THR A 153 -3.73 7.52 -7.37
N ASP A 154 -3.02 8.00 -6.34
CA ASP A 154 -2.95 7.33 -5.04
C ASP A 154 -4.17 7.76 -4.21
N PRO A 155 -5.07 6.84 -3.81
CA PRO A 155 -6.30 7.19 -3.11
C PRO A 155 -6.08 7.50 -1.61
N GLY A 156 -4.85 7.51 -1.09
CA GLY A 156 -4.54 7.78 0.31
C GLY A 156 -4.99 9.17 0.81
N ILE A 157 -5.21 10.13 -0.09
CA ILE A 157 -5.67 11.49 0.27
C ILE A 157 -6.99 11.90 -0.42
N GLY A 158 -7.59 11.04 -1.23
CA GLY A 158 -8.92 11.22 -1.83
C GLY A 158 -9.05 12.29 -2.94
N GLY A 159 -8.10 13.21 -3.07
CA GLY A 159 -8.19 14.32 -4.02
C GLY A 159 -8.33 13.91 -5.48
N GLY A 160 -7.54 12.93 -5.94
CA GLY A 160 -7.64 12.41 -7.31
C GLY A 160 -8.97 11.73 -7.59
N THR A 161 -9.52 11.01 -6.61
CA THR A 161 -10.85 10.39 -6.73
C THR A 161 -11.94 11.44 -6.93
N ILE A 162 -11.93 12.49 -6.11
CA ILE A 162 -12.88 13.60 -6.21
C ILE A 162 -12.73 14.31 -7.55
N LEU A 163 -11.49 14.61 -7.95
CA LEU A 163 -11.22 15.32 -9.20
C LEU A 163 -11.66 14.51 -10.43
N ALA A 164 -11.44 13.19 -10.43
CA ALA A 164 -11.92 12.31 -11.50
C ALA A 164 -13.44 12.39 -11.67
N ARG A 165 -14.19 12.52 -10.56
CA ARG A 165 -15.66 12.66 -10.61
C ARG A 165 -16.10 14.02 -11.14
N VAL A 166 -15.44 15.10 -10.73
CA VAL A 166 -15.71 16.46 -11.27
C VAL A 166 -15.44 16.54 -12.76
N LEU A 167 -14.38 15.88 -13.23
CA LEU A 167 -13.99 15.88 -14.64
C LEU A 167 -14.72 14.80 -15.47
N HIS A 168 -15.54 13.95 -14.84
CA HIS A 168 -16.20 12.80 -15.45
C HIS A 168 -15.23 11.85 -16.18
N LEU A 169 -14.09 11.58 -15.55
CA LEU A 169 -13.02 10.75 -16.11
C LEU A 169 -13.02 9.33 -15.52
N PRO A 170 -12.62 8.32 -16.31
CA PRO A 170 -12.25 7.00 -15.80
C PRO A 170 -11.15 7.11 -14.74
N LEU A 171 -11.16 6.19 -13.77
CA LEU A 171 -10.32 6.28 -12.57
C LEU A 171 -9.52 5.01 -12.36
N VAL A 172 -8.19 5.15 -12.32
CA VAL A 172 -7.26 4.08 -11.97
C VAL A 172 -6.53 4.43 -10.68
N TYR A 173 -6.50 3.49 -9.75
CA TYR A 173 -5.76 3.63 -8.52
C TYR A 173 -4.39 2.94 -8.59
N ASN A 174 -3.33 3.63 -8.14
CA ASN A 174 -2.06 3.02 -7.75
C ASN A 174 -2.05 2.88 -6.22
N VAL A 175 -2.38 1.70 -5.69
CA VAL A 175 -2.97 1.62 -4.35
C VAL A 175 -2.40 0.53 -3.46
N ARG A 176 -2.28 0.90 -2.19
CA ARG A 176 -2.12 0.00 -1.03
C ARG A 176 -3.04 0.45 0.09
N TRP A 177 -3.03 1.75 0.35
CA TRP A 177 -3.88 2.43 1.32
C TRP A 177 -4.85 3.38 0.62
N THR A 178 -6.03 3.55 1.19
CA THR A 178 -7.06 4.51 0.80
C THR A 178 -7.40 5.38 2.01
N ILE A 179 -8.19 6.44 1.83
CA ILE A 179 -8.75 7.19 2.97
C ILE A 179 -9.61 6.31 3.92
N GLN A 180 -10.10 5.16 3.46
CA GLN A 180 -10.93 4.24 4.26
C GLN A 180 -10.10 3.13 4.94
N GLY A 181 -8.79 3.08 4.72
CA GLY A 181 -7.90 2.04 5.24
C GLY A 181 -7.24 1.21 4.15
N GLU A 182 -6.84 -0.02 4.49
CA GLU A 182 -6.15 -0.93 3.56
C GLU A 182 -7.09 -1.30 2.40
N ALA A 183 -6.58 -1.20 1.18
CA ALA A 183 -7.41 -1.23 -0.01
C ALA A 183 -8.15 -2.55 -0.25
N HIS A 184 -7.53 -3.68 0.11
CA HIS A 184 -8.16 -4.99 -0.02
C HIS A 184 -9.34 -5.15 0.93
N LEU A 185 -9.21 -4.70 2.19
CA LEU A 185 -10.31 -4.65 3.17
C LEU A 185 -11.50 -3.78 2.72
N VAL A 186 -11.23 -2.77 1.88
CA VAL A 186 -12.25 -1.82 1.40
C VAL A 186 -13.05 -2.36 0.22
N ILE A 187 -12.43 -3.08 -0.72
CA ILE A 187 -13.09 -3.46 -1.99
C ILE A 187 -13.34 -4.96 -2.16
N ALA A 188 -12.64 -5.82 -1.42
CA ALA A 188 -12.66 -7.27 -1.61
C ALA A 188 -13.14 -8.05 -0.37
N PRO A 189 -13.64 -9.29 -0.55
CA PRO A 189 -14.05 -10.11 0.57
C PRO A 189 -12.82 -10.44 1.41
N SER A 190 -12.88 -10.07 2.68
CA SER A 190 -11.76 -10.24 3.63
C SER A 190 -12.21 -10.97 4.88
N PRO A 191 -12.41 -12.31 4.82
CA PRO A 191 -12.87 -13.07 5.97
C PRO A 191 -11.85 -13.02 7.11
N LEU A 192 -12.21 -12.34 8.20
CA LEU A 192 -11.34 -12.14 9.37
C LEU A 192 -10.95 -13.45 10.10
N SER A 193 -11.53 -14.57 9.67
CA SER A 193 -11.16 -15.91 10.14
C SER A 193 -9.77 -16.35 9.70
N TYR A 194 -9.25 -15.80 8.58
CA TYR A 194 -7.91 -16.10 8.05
C TYR A 194 -7.24 -14.90 7.38
N VAL A 195 -7.94 -13.80 7.10
CA VAL A 195 -7.32 -12.55 6.64
C VAL A 195 -6.98 -11.71 7.87
N PRO A 196 -5.70 -11.53 8.22
CA PRO A 196 -5.31 -10.71 9.36
C PRO A 196 -5.53 -9.22 9.04
N TYR A 197 -5.98 -8.47 10.04
CA TYR A 197 -6.03 -7.02 10.01
C TYR A 197 -4.60 -6.49 10.14
N THR A 198 -4.16 -5.68 9.17
CA THR A 198 -2.77 -5.26 8.97
C THR A 198 -2.01 -4.90 10.26
N PRO A 199 -2.53 -4.07 11.18
CA PRO A 199 -1.79 -3.68 12.38
C PRO A 199 -1.57 -4.79 13.43
N THR A 200 -2.15 -5.97 13.25
CA THR A 200 -2.09 -7.05 14.26
C THR A 200 -0.85 -7.94 14.15
N GLU A 201 -0.13 -7.87 13.03
CA GLU A 201 1.02 -8.74 12.72
C GLU A 201 0.70 -10.24 12.74
N LEU A 202 -0.59 -10.61 12.72
CA LEU A 202 -1.04 -11.99 12.69
C LEU A 202 -0.87 -12.62 11.30
N THR A 203 -0.87 -13.94 11.26
CA THR A 203 -0.75 -14.72 10.02
C THR A 203 -2.11 -15.21 9.53
N ASP A 204 -2.14 -15.87 8.37
CA ASP A 204 -3.33 -16.55 7.87
C ASP A 204 -3.70 -17.83 8.65
N LYS A 205 -2.86 -18.23 9.62
CA LYS A 205 -3.06 -19.37 10.51
C LYS A 205 -3.23 -18.91 11.95
N MET A 206 -4.44 -18.50 12.29
CA MET A 206 -4.79 -17.99 13.62
C MET A 206 -5.46 -19.06 14.50
N THR A 207 -5.05 -19.10 15.77
CA THR A 207 -5.82 -19.75 16.85
C THR A 207 -7.12 -18.99 17.11
N PHE A 208 -8.04 -19.60 17.89
CA PHE A 208 -9.30 -18.94 18.25
C PHE A 208 -9.08 -17.57 18.91
N LEU A 209 -8.17 -17.47 19.89
CA LEU A 209 -7.89 -16.20 20.57
C LEU A 209 -7.28 -15.16 19.63
N GLN A 210 -6.38 -15.57 18.73
CA GLN A 210 -5.85 -14.67 17.71
C GLN A 210 -6.95 -14.17 16.76
N ARG A 211 -7.93 -15.02 16.39
CA ARG A 211 -9.10 -14.56 15.62
C ARG A 211 -9.97 -13.58 16.39
N VAL A 212 -10.17 -13.78 17.70
CA VAL A 212 -10.87 -12.82 18.55
C VAL A 212 -10.14 -11.47 18.54
N THR A 213 -8.83 -11.48 18.76
CA THR A 213 -7.99 -10.27 18.66
C THR A 213 -8.10 -9.61 17.29
N ASN A 214 -8.04 -10.39 16.21
CA ASN A 214 -8.13 -9.91 14.84
C ASN A 214 -9.46 -9.18 14.58
N VAL A 215 -10.58 -9.78 15.00
CA VAL A 215 -11.91 -9.19 14.85
C VAL A 215 -12.04 -7.90 15.66
N LEU A 216 -11.61 -7.90 16.92
CA LEU A 216 -11.67 -6.70 17.77
C LEU A 216 -10.79 -5.56 17.21
N ALA A 217 -9.57 -5.89 16.76
CA ALA A 217 -8.66 -4.92 16.16
C ALA A 217 -9.24 -4.34 14.86
N TYR A 218 -9.86 -5.16 14.02
CA TYR A 218 -10.55 -4.70 12.81
C TYR A 218 -11.69 -3.74 13.14
N ILE A 219 -12.55 -4.07 14.11
CA ILE A 219 -13.67 -3.21 14.51
C ILE A 219 -13.18 -1.85 15.03
N LEU A 220 -12.22 -1.87 15.96
CA LEU A 220 -11.65 -0.65 16.53
C LEU A 220 -10.90 0.18 15.49
N GLY A 221 -10.14 -0.48 14.61
CA GLY A 221 -9.41 0.15 13.52
C GLY A 221 -10.33 0.81 12.49
N SER A 222 -11.37 0.10 12.07
CA SER A 222 -12.39 0.62 11.13
C SER A 222 -13.12 1.83 11.72
N TYR A 223 -13.51 1.77 13.00
CA TYR A 223 -14.12 2.89 13.71
C TYR A 223 -13.16 4.09 13.79
N THR A 224 -11.89 3.84 14.13
CA THR A 224 -10.87 4.88 14.24
C THR A 224 -10.68 5.58 12.89
N MET A 225 -10.49 4.83 11.80
CA MET A 225 -10.32 5.38 10.46
C MET A 225 -11.54 6.18 10.01
N THR A 226 -12.75 5.66 10.27
CA THR A 226 -14.01 6.35 9.97
C THR A 226 -14.11 7.68 10.73
N SER A 227 -13.77 7.68 12.02
CA SER A 227 -13.80 8.89 12.85
C SER A 227 -12.78 9.95 12.43
N ILE A 228 -11.73 9.56 11.71
CA ILE A 228 -10.70 10.45 11.17
C ILE A 228 -11.15 11.06 9.84
N THR A 229 -11.68 10.25 8.93
CA THR A 229 -11.86 10.66 7.53
C THR A 229 -13.27 11.14 7.20
N GLU A 230 -14.32 10.51 7.71
CA GLU A 230 -15.70 10.92 7.40
C GLU A 230 -15.97 12.41 7.69
N PRO A 231 -15.56 12.98 8.86
CA PRO A 231 -15.80 14.39 9.15
C PRO A 231 -15.16 15.36 8.15
N ASN A 232 -14.09 14.94 7.47
CA ASN A 232 -13.32 15.78 6.56
C ASN A 232 -13.78 15.65 5.10
N TYR A 233 -14.09 14.43 4.64
CA TYR A 233 -14.40 14.17 3.23
C TYR A 233 -15.89 14.09 2.91
N LYS A 234 -16.72 13.58 3.82
CA LYS A 234 -18.17 13.45 3.60
C LYS A 234 -18.85 14.79 3.34
N PRO A 235 -18.53 15.89 4.06
CA PRO A 235 -19.09 17.21 3.74
C PRO A 235 -18.72 17.72 2.35
N ILE A 236 -17.50 17.42 1.87
CA ILE A 236 -17.07 17.77 0.51
C ILE A 236 -17.91 17.00 -0.50
N VAL A 237 -18.01 15.68 -0.34
CA VAL A 237 -18.80 14.84 -1.26
C VAL A 237 -20.25 15.32 -1.33
N GLN A 238 -20.87 15.57 -0.18
CA GLN A 238 -22.27 16.04 -0.13
C GLN A 238 -22.46 17.44 -0.72
N ARG A 239 -21.53 18.37 -0.46
CA ARG A 239 -21.61 19.75 -0.98
C ARG A 239 -21.49 19.83 -2.49
N TYR A 240 -20.61 19.03 -3.10
CA TYR A 240 -20.30 19.14 -4.53
C TYR A 240 -21.03 18.12 -5.41
N PHE A 241 -21.46 16.97 -4.87
CA PHE A 241 -22.11 15.91 -5.64
C PHE A 241 -23.55 15.60 -5.20
N GLY A 242 -24.00 16.20 -4.09
CA GLY A 242 -25.37 16.08 -3.59
C GLY A 242 -25.49 15.20 -2.33
N PRO A 243 -26.56 15.38 -1.53
CA PRO A 243 -26.72 14.72 -0.24
C PRO A 243 -26.98 13.20 -0.33
N ASP A 244 -27.48 12.73 -1.48
CA ASP A 244 -27.86 11.33 -1.70
C ASP A 244 -26.68 10.44 -2.17
N VAL A 245 -25.50 11.04 -2.39
CA VAL A 245 -24.31 10.28 -2.80
C VAL A 245 -23.78 9.48 -1.62
N ASP A 246 -23.66 8.17 -1.82
CA ASP A 246 -23.03 7.28 -0.85
C ASP A 246 -21.52 7.58 -0.77
N TYR A 247 -21.12 8.19 0.34
CA TYR A 247 -19.73 8.51 0.66
C TYR A 247 -18.80 7.29 0.54
N ASN A 248 -19.24 6.12 1.01
CA ASN A 248 -18.39 4.95 1.02
C ASN A 248 -18.19 4.39 -0.39
N ALA A 249 -19.30 4.26 -1.13
CA ALA A 249 -19.24 3.83 -2.51
C ALA A 249 -18.39 4.79 -3.35
N PHE A 250 -18.47 6.11 -3.13
CA PHE A 250 -17.75 7.13 -3.89
C PHE A 250 -16.26 6.82 -4.09
N PHE A 251 -15.58 6.32 -3.04
CA PHE A 251 -14.15 5.97 -3.10
C PHE A 251 -13.87 4.54 -3.57
N GLN A 252 -14.87 3.66 -3.59
CA GLN A 252 -14.77 2.26 -4.03
C GLN A 252 -14.90 2.09 -5.56
N GLU A 253 -15.47 3.07 -6.23
CA GLU A 253 -15.89 2.98 -7.63
C GLU A 253 -14.78 3.27 -8.68
N ALA A 254 -13.51 2.98 -8.38
CA ALA A 254 -12.45 3.03 -9.39
C ALA A 254 -12.60 1.89 -10.42
N ASP A 255 -12.22 2.16 -11.66
CA ASP A 255 -12.28 1.20 -12.78
C ASP A 255 -11.28 0.06 -12.58
N ILE A 256 -10.05 0.39 -12.17
CA ILE A 256 -8.98 -0.57 -11.87
C ILE A 256 -8.25 -0.17 -10.60
N TRP A 257 -7.96 -1.17 -9.77
CA TRP A 257 -7.15 -1.09 -8.57
C TRP A 257 -5.80 -1.75 -8.83
N LEU A 258 -4.77 -0.98 -9.16
CA LEU A 258 -3.41 -1.46 -9.28
C LEU A 258 -2.84 -1.65 -7.87
N MET A 259 -2.97 -2.86 -7.35
CA MET A 259 -2.56 -3.23 -6.01
C MET A 259 -1.03 -3.35 -5.95
N ARG A 260 -0.38 -2.54 -5.11
CA ARG A 260 1.09 -2.48 -4.93
C ARG A 260 1.66 -3.67 -4.13
N SER A 261 1.06 -4.84 -4.26
CA SER A 261 1.44 -6.07 -3.57
C SER A 261 1.27 -7.28 -4.47
N ASP A 262 1.80 -8.42 -4.03
CA ASP A 262 1.66 -9.74 -4.68
C ASP A 262 1.53 -10.82 -3.59
N PHE A 263 1.25 -12.07 -3.99
CA PHE A 263 1.05 -13.19 -3.05
C PHE A 263 2.33 -13.91 -2.64
N VAL A 264 3.49 -13.54 -3.20
CA VAL A 264 4.78 -13.95 -2.62
C VAL A 264 5.01 -13.17 -1.34
N PHE A 265 4.58 -11.91 -1.28
CA PHE A 265 4.66 -11.03 -0.12
C PHE A 265 3.41 -11.08 0.80
N GLU A 266 2.20 -11.09 0.26
CA GLU A 266 0.93 -11.15 1.00
C GLU A 266 0.47 -12.58 1.26
N PHE A 267 -0.36 -12.79 2.29
CA PHE A 267 -1.06 -14.07 2.45
C PHE A 267 -2.17 -14.23 1.39
N PRO A 268 -2.44 -15.47 0.91
CA PRO A 268 -3.52 -15.72 -0.04
C PRO A 268 -4.89 -15.25 0.47
N LYS A 269 -5.63 -14.51 -0.36
CA LYS A 269 -6.95 -13.95 -0.03
C LYS A 269 -7.81 -13.72 -1.28
N PRO A 270 -9.16 -13.65 -1.17
CA PRO A 270 -10.06 -13.50 -2.32
C PRO A 270 -9.83 -12.19 -3.06
N THR A 271 -9.99 -12.15 -4.38
CA THR A 271 -9.69 -10.94 -5.18
C THR A 271 -10.91 -10.53 -6.01
N MET A 272 -11.04 -9.24 -6.33
CA MET A 272 -12.05 -8.76 -7.29
C MET A 272 -11.49 -8.68 -8.72
N PRO A 273 -12.34 -8.80 -9.77
CA PRO A 273 -11.88 -8.79 -11.16
C PRO A 273 -11.17 -7.49 -11.59
N ASN A 274 -11.49 -6.36 -10.95
CA ASN A 274 -10.83 -5.08 -11.18
C ASN A 274 -9.58 -4.85 -10.30
N MET A 275 -9.15 -5.83 -9.51
CA MET A 275 -7.92 -5.77 -8.73
C MET A 275 -6.76 -6.41 -9.47
N VAL A 276 -5.77 -5.60 -9.79
CA VAL A 276 -4.60 -5.99 -10.56
C VAL A 276 -3.38 -5.90 -9.64
N TYR A 277 -2.92 -7.06 -9.17
CA TYR A 277 -1.70 -7.15 -8.36
C TYR A 277 -0.47 -6.89 -9.23
N ILE A 278 0.31 -5.87 -8.83
CA ILE A 278 1.51 -5.39 -9.50
C ILE A 278 2.71 -5.30 -8.53
N GLY A 279 2.72 -6.07 -7.43
CA GLY A 279 3.85 -6.10 -6.50
C GLY A 279 5.20 -6.27 -7.19
N GLY A 280 6.18 -5.46 -6.79
CA GLY A 280 7.54 -5.48 -7.33
C GLY A 280 7.74 -4.73 -8.64
N PHE A 281 6.75 -3.99 -9.16
CA PHE A 281 6.87 -3.29 -10.44
C PHE A 281 8.00 -2.25 -10.51
N GLN A 282 8.45 -1.73 -9.38
CA GLN A 282 9.60 -0.84 -9.28
C GLN A 282 10.95 -1.57 -9.38
N CYS A 283 10.98 -2.88 -9.16
CA CYS A 283 12.21 -3.66 -9.11
C CYS A 283 12.82 -3.77 -10.51
N LYS A 284 14.14 -3.63 -10.60
CA LYS A 284 14.87 -3.67 -11.87
C LYS A 284 16.11 -4.57 -11.72
N PRO A 285 16.61 -5.19 -12.81
CA PRO A 285 17.95 -5.76 -12.79
C PRO A 285 18.97 -4.74 -12.28
N SER A 286 19.97 -5.20 -11.52
CA SER A 286 21.03 -4.32 -11.01
C SER A 286 21.88 -3.78 -12.15
N LYS A 287 22.25 -2.50 -12.03
CA LYS A 287 23.26 -1.84 -12.85
C LYS A 287 24.63 -1.88 -12.17
N PRO A 288 25.73 -1.70 -12.92
CA PRO A 288 27.05 -1.54 -12.31
C PRO A 288 27.08 -0.40 -11.30
N LEU A 289 27.74 -0.61 -10.16
CA LEU A 289 27.90 0.40 -9.13
C LEU A 289 28.92 1.48 -9.57
N PRO A 290 28.82 2.71 -9.05
CA PRO A 290 29.89 3.70 -9.17
C PRO A 290 31.23 3.12 -8.67
N GLN A 291 32.34 3.47 -9.33
CA GLN A 291 33.65 2.84 -9.10
C GLN A 291 34.07 2.84 -7.63
N ASN A 292 33.92 3.96 -6.93
CA ASN A 292 34.26 4.08 -5.51
C ASN A 292 33.46 3.13 -4.62
N LEU A 293 32.18 2.91 -4.94
CA LEU A 293 31.31 2.01 -4.20
C LEU A 293 31.64 0.54 -4.54
N GLU A 294 31.92 0.25 -5.81
CA GLU A 294 32.37 -1.06 -6.27
C GLU A 294 33.67 -1.47 -5.57
N GLU A 295 34.68 -0.58 -5.51
CA GLU A 295 35.94 -0.82 -4.82
C GLU A 295 35.72 -1.14 -3.32
N PHE A 296 34.85 -0.39 -2.65
CA PHE A 296 34.49 -0.66 -1.26
C PHE A 296 33.81 -2.03 -1.10
N VAL A 297 32.86 -2.36 -1.97
CA VAL A 297 32.17 -3.66 -1.96
C VAL A 297 33.14 -4.81 -2.22
N GLN A 298 34.07 -4.67 -3.16
CA GLN A 298 35.06 -5.72 -3.47
C GLN A 298 36.10 -5.89 -2.35
N SER A 299 36.37 -4.84 -1.56
CA SER A 299 37.23 -4.93 -0.36
C SER A 299 36.66 -5.81 0.76
N SER A 300 35.43 -6.30 0.62
CA SER A 300 34.77 -7.19 1.59
C SER A 300 35.18 -8.68 1.52
N SER A 301 36.14 -9.01 0.63
CA SER A 301 36.66 -10.37 0.43
C SER A 301 35.54 -11.43 0.36
N GLU A 302 35.67 -12.58 1.00
CA GLU A 302 34.66 -13.64 1.06
C GLU A 302 33.44 -13.29 1.92
N HIS A 303 33.58 -12.36 2.86
CA HIS A 303 32.54 -12.05 3.85
C HIS A 303 31.34 -11.32 3.22
N GLY A 304 31.57 -10.49 2.20
CA GLY A 304 30.53 -9.74 1.51
C GLY A 304 30.05 -8.52 2.31
N VAL A 305 28.90 -7.97 1.89
CA VAL A 305 28.41 -6.68 2.40
C VAL A 305 27.04 -6.77 3.06
N VAL A 306 26.86 -5.96 4.10
CA VAL A 306 25.56 -5.62 4.70
C VAL A 306 25.17 -4.23 4.23
N MET A 307 23.94 -4.08 3.74
CA MET A 307 23.38 -2.79 3.40
C MET A 307 22.38 -2.36 4.48
N MET A 308 22.40 -1.10 4.89
CA MET A 308 21.41 -0.54 5.82
C MET A 308 20.77 0.74 5.29
N THR A 309 19.43 0.80 5.34
CA THR A 309 18.66 2.05 5.17
C THR A 309 17.30 1.95 5.84
N LEU A 310 16.81 3.07 6.38
CA LEU A 310 15.51 3.17 7.04
C LEU A 310 14.46 3.88 6.17
N GLY A 311 14.66 3.84 4.85
CA GLY A 311 13.71 4.36 3.87
C GLY A 311 13.95 5.81 3.52
N THR A 312 12.93 6.47 2.98
CA THR A 312 13.01 7.84 2.44
C THR A 312 12.80 8.93 3.48
N LEU A 313 12.12 8.60 4.59
CA LEU A 313 11.65 9.57 5.59
C LEU A 313 12.53 9.59 6.85
N VAL A 314 13.32 8.54 7.07
CA VAL A 314 14.18 8.40 8.24
C VAL A 314 15.62 8.37 7.76
N ALA A 315 16.28 9.54 7.83
CA ALA A 315 17.66 9.72 7.40
C ALA A 315 18.66 9.68 8.57
N GLU A 316 18.16 9.89 9.79
CA GLU A 316 18.94 9.87 11.03
C GLU A 316 18.18 9.16 12.15
N LEU A 317 18.92 8.83 13.21
CA LEU A 317 18.43 8.16 14.40
C LEU A 317 18.95 8.91 15.63
N PRO A 318 18.32 8.77 16.80
CA PRO A 318 18.90 9.22 18.05
C PRO A 318 20.33 8.69 18.22
N GLU A 319 21.25 9.54 18.69
CA GLU A 319 22.69 9.24 18.77
C GLU A 319 22.97 7.94 19.54
N ASP A 320 22.23 7.70 20.63
CA ASP A 320 22.37 6.50 21.45
C ASP A 320 22.01 5.21 20.68
N ILE A 321 20.99 5.26 19.83
CA ILE A 321 20.64 4.14 18.93
C ILE A 321 21.70 3.98 17.85
N ALA A 322 22.12 5.08 17.23
CA ALA A 322 23.09 5.05 16.15
C ALA A 322 24.43 4.47 16.62
N ASP A 323 24.86 4.79 17.84
CA ASP A 323 26.05 4.25 18.47
C ASP A 323 25.94 2.75 18.79
N GLU A 324 24.79 2.24 19.23
CA GLU A 324 24.60 0.80 19.45
C GLU A 324 24.61 0.02 18.12
N ILE A 325 23.99 0.55 17.06
CA ILE A 325 24.03 -0.05 15.72
C ILE A 325 25.46 -0.04 15.16
N ALA A 326 26.16 1.09 15.24
CA ALA A 326 27.54 1.22 14.79
C ALA A 326 28.50 0.28 15.55
N ALA A 327 28.32 0.13 16.86
CA ALA A 327 29.11 -0.77 17.69
C ALA A 327 28.89 -2.26 17.33
N ALA A 328 27.68 -2.64 16.93
CA ALA A 328 27.41 -3.99 16.43
C ALA A 328 28.06 -4.21 15.05
N PHE A 329 27.91 -3.25 14.12
CA PHE A 329 28.54 -3.33 12.81
C PHE A 329 30.05 -3.44 12.88
N ALA A 330 30.70 -2.72 13.78
CA ALA A 330 32.16 -2.77 13.98
C ALA A 330 32.68 -4.17 14.34
N GLN A 331 31.83 -5.06 14.84
CA GLN A 331 32.19 -6.45 15.20
C GLN A 331 32.00 -7.44 14.05
N LEU A 332 31.40 -7.02 12.94
CA LEU A 332 31.20 -7.88 11.78
C LEU A 332 32.45 -7.92 10.89
N PRO A 333 32.80 -9.08 10.31
CA PRO A 333 33.83 -9.16 9.27
C PRO A 333 33.34 -8.59 7.93
N GLN A 334 32.03 -8.44 7.73
CA GLN A 334 31.46 -7.82 6.53
C GLN A 334 31.79 -6.33 6.45
N LYS A 335 31.85 -5.81 5.22
CA LYS A 335 31.73 -4.36 5.01
C LYS A 335 30.27 -3.95 5.14
N VAL A 336 30.04 -2.75 5.67
CA VAL A 336 28.70 -2.21 5.86
C VAL A 336 28.57 -0.92 5.06
N ILE A 337 27.47 -0.78 4.32
CA ILE A 337 27.12 0.46 3.63
C ILE A 337 25.80 0.95 4.24
N TRP A 338 25.83 2.10 4.89
CA TRP A 338 24.71 2.60 5.68
C TRP A 338 24.31 4.00 5.19
N ARG A 339 23.05 4.12 4.72
CA ARG A 339 22.43 5.43 4.47
C ARG A 339 22.17 6.14 5.80
N TYR A 340 22.90 7.20 6.09
CA TYR A 340 22.77 7.95 7.33
C TYR A 340 23.33 9.36 7.19
N THR A 341 22.51 10.36 7.51
CA THR A 341 22.86 11.79 7.40
C THR A 341 22.94 12.50 8.75
N GLY A 342 22.73 11.78 9.86
CA GLY A 342 22.85 12.32 11.21
C GLY A 342 24.30 12.48 11.66
N GLN A 343 24.49 12.81 12.94
CA GLN A 343 25.84 12.89 13.52
C GLN A 343 26.56 11.55 13.45
N ARG A 344 27.79 11.55 12.92
CA ARG A 344 28.62 10.35 12.78
C ARG A 344 28.73 9.62 14.13
N PRO A 345 28.33 8.34 14.22
CA PRO A 345 28.40 7.57 15.47
C PRO A 345 29.83 7.50 16.02
N SER A 346 29.96 7.64 17.33
CA SER A 346 31.25 7.61 18.04
C SER A 346 31.91 6.23 18.01
N THR A 347 31.09 5.18 17.86
CA THR A 347 31.49 3.76 17.83
C THR A 347 31.64 3.19 16.42
N LEU A 348 31.64 4.05 15.38
CA LEU A 348 31.69 3.61 13.98
C LEU A 348 33.01 2.91 13.63
N GLY A 349 32.92 1.63 13.24
CA GLY A 349 34.07 0.83 12.80
C GLY A 349 34.56 1.16 11.39
N ASN A 350 35.83 0.86 11.10
CA ASN A 350 36.48 1.06 9.79
C ASN A 350 35.90 0.19 8.66
N ASN A 351 35.04 -0.77 8.99
CA ASN A 351 34.33 -1.61 8.03
C ASN A 351 33.03 -0.96 7.52
N THR A 352 32.62 0.19 8.07
CA THR A 352 31.35 0.84 7.74
C THR A 352 31.56 2.13 6.95
N LEU A 353 30.87 2.24 5.80
CA LEU A 353 30.79 3.42 4.96
C LEU A 353 29.41 4.08 5.16
N LEU A 354 29.42 5.32 5.65
CA LEU A 354 28.23 6.16 5.69
C LEU A 354 28.06 6.90 4.37
N VAL A 355 26.83 6.97 3.87
CA VAL A 355 26.48 7.70 2.65
C VAL A 355 25.14 8.43 2.81
N ASP A 356 24.96 9.52 2.06
CA ASP A 356 23.70 10.27 2.08
C ASP A 356 22.58 9.53 1.33
N TRP A 357 22.97 8.78 0.29
CA TRP A 357 22.05 8.04 -0.56
C TRP A 357 22.64 6.74 -1.09
N LEU A 358 21.79 5.74 -1.31
CA LEU A 358 22.17 4.42 -1.80
C LEU A 358 21.59 4.13 -3.19
N PRO A 359 22.36 3.57 -4.13
CA PRO A 359 21.80 2.86 -5.28
C PRO A 359 21.23 1.50 -4.80
N GLN A 360 20.14 1.55 -4.02
CA GLN A 360 19.60 0.41 -3.26
C GLN A 360 19.35 -0.82 -4.13
N ASN A 361 18.66 -0.66 -5.26
CA ASN A 361 18.38 -1.76 -6.18
C ASN A 361 19.67 -2.45 -6.66
N ASP A 362 20.70 -1.66 -6.97
CA ASP A 362 21.95 -2.16 -7.54
C ASP A 362 22.80 -2.85 -6.49
N LEU A 363 22.84 -2.29 -5.27
CA LEU A 363 23.48 -2.92 -4.12
C LEU A 363 22.79 -4.23 -3.72
N LEU A 364 21.45 -4.26 -3.65
CA LEU A 364 20.72 -5.49 -3.36
C LEU A 364 20.97 -6.56 -4.41
N GLY A 365 21.04 -6.17 -5.69
CA GLY A 365 21.37 -7.09 -6.79
C GLY A 365 22.86 -7.40 -6.95
N HIS A 366 23.73 -6.89 -6.09
CA HIS A 366 25.16 -7.15 -6.18
C HIS A 366 25.51 -8.54 -5.58
N PRO A 367 26.35 -9.38 -6.23
CA PRO A 367 26.65 -10.74 -5.77
C PRO A 367 27.30 -10.85 -4.39
N LYS A 368 27.93 -9.78 -3.89
CA LYS A 368 28.55 -9.71 -2.55
C LYS A 368 27.56 -9.37 -1.44
N THR A 369 26.34 -8.93 -1.74
CA THR A 369 25.36 -8.57 -0.70
C THR A 369 24.89 -9.83 0.03
N ARG A 370 24.80 -9.73 1.35
CA ARG A 370 24.48 -10.85 2.25
C ARG A 370 23.24 -10.63 3.09
N ALA A 371 23.05 -9.41 3.59
CA ALA A 371 21.90 -9.04 4.39
C ALA A 371 21.50 -7.60 4.12
N PHE A 372 20.22 -7.33 4.31
CA PHE A 372 19.64 -6.00 4.23
C PHE A 372 19.02 -5.60 5.57
N VAL A 373 19.56 -4.58 6.21
CA VAL A 373 18.97 -3.97 7.40
C VAL A 373 17.98 -2.91 6.94
N ALA A 374 16.70 -3.13 7.23
CA ALA A 374 15.62 -2.32 6.65
C ALA A 374 14.52 -2.02 7.66
N HIS A 375 13.93 -0.83 7.54
CA HIS A 375 12.76 -0.45 8.33
C HIS A 375 11.48 -1.24 8.01
N GLY A 376 11.40 -2.02 6.92
CA GLY A 376 10.20 -2.77 6.56
C GLY A 376 9.21 -2.06 5.63
N GLY A 377 9.58 -0.92 5.03
CA GLY A 377 8.74 -0.29 4.00
C GLY A 377 8.52 -1.20 2.79
N THR A 378 7.29 -1.23 2.26
CA THR A 378 6.85 -2.15 1.20
C THR A 378 7.82 -2.19 -0.01
N ASN A 379 8.30 -1.02 -0.48
CA ASN A 379 9.19 -0.96 -1.64
C ASN A 379 10.54 -1.67 -1.39
N GLY A 380 11.17 -1.41 -0.24
CA GLY A 380 12.46 -2.02 0.11
C GLY A 380 12.32 -3.53 0.37
N VAL A 381 11.20 -3.95 0.96
CA VAL A 381 10.88 -5.37 1.14
C VAL A 381 10.73 -6.07 -0.22
N GLN A 382 10.02 -5.48 -1.18
CA GLN A 382 9.87 -6.07 -2.51
C GLN A 382 11.20 -6.13 -3.27
N GLU A 383 12.05 -5.11 -3.18
CA GLU A 383 13.39 -5.15 -3.79
C GLU A 383 14.29 -6.23 -3.15
N ALA A 384 14.20 -6.41 -1.83
CA ALA A 384 14.90 -7.47 -1.12
C ALA A 384 14.44 -8.86 -1.58
N ILE A 385 13.12 -9.06 -1.73
CA ILE A 385 12.55 -10.28 -2.30
C ILE A 385 13.03 -10.47 -3.73
N TYR A 386 12.95 -9.45 -4.58
CA TYR A 386 13.36 -9.52 -5.98
C TYR A 386 14.83 -9.96 -6.15
N HIS A 387 15.73 -9.43 -5.32
CA HIS A 387 17.16 -9.77 -5.37
C HIS A 387 17.56 -10.98 -4.49
N GLY A 388 16.65 -11.52 -3.70
CA GLY A 388 16.91 -12.70 -2.88
C GLY A 388 17.81 -12.44 -1.66
N VAL A 389 17.75 -11.23 -1.09
CA VAL A 389 18.60 -10.81 0.05
C VAL A 389 17.79 -10.81 1.35
N PRO A 390 18.14 -11.63 2.36
CA PRO A 390 17.37 -11.73 3.60
C PRO A 390 17.50 -10.45 4.45
N VAL A 391 16.52 -10.25 5.35
CA VAL A 391 16.31 -8.96 6.02
C VAL A 391 16.51 -9.03 7.54
N VAL A 392 17.21 -8.04 8.09
CA VAL A 392 17.08 -7.68 9.52
C VAL A 392 16.18 -6.44 9.60
N GLY A 393 15.00 -6.64 10.14
CA GLY A 393 13.94 -5.65 10.23
C GLY A 393 14.08 -4.76 11.46
N LEU A 394 13.98 -3.44 11.27
CA LEU A 394 13.92 -2.43 12.33
C LEU A 394 12.66 -1.57 12.13
N PRO A 395 11.46 -2.09 12.44
CA PRO A 395 10.21 -1.35 12.21
C PRO A 395 10.17 -0.08 13.04
N LEU A 396 9.65 1.00 12.44
CA LEU A 396 9.58 2.32 13.06
C LEU A 396 8.15 2.85 13.16
N ALA A 397 7.36 2.70 12.10
CA ALA A 397 6.00 3.24 12.02
C ALA A 397 5.16 2.60 10.91
N PHE A 398 3.86 2.90 10.91
CA PHE A 398 2.90 2.52 9.85
C PHE A 398 2.80 1.00 9.64
N ASP A 399 2.89 0.54 8.40
CA ASP A 399 2.73 -0.85 7.95
C ASP A 399 4.01 -1.68 8.10
N GLN A 400 5.08 -1.09 8.59
CA GLN A 400 6.42 -1.68 8.61
C GLN A 400 6.51 -2.97 9.41
N SER A 401 5.94 -3.01 10.62
CA SER A 401 5.96 -4.20 11.47
C SER A 401 5.21 -5.37 10.83
N ASP A 402 4.06 -5.11 10.20
CA ASP A 402 3.28 -6.11 9.47
C ASP A 402 4.02 -6.65 8.24
N ASN A 403 4.64 -5.76 7.46
CA ASN A 403 5.44 -6.17 6.31
C ASN A 403 6.60 -7.09 6.73
N LEU A 404 7.26 -6.79 7.86
CA LEU A 404 8.35 -7.59 8.39
C LEU A 404 7.87 -8.89 9.04
N SER A 405 6.71 -8.90 9.71
CA SER A 405 6.14 -10.12 10.30
C SER A 405 5.81 -11.14 9.20
N LYS A 406 5.32 -10.68 8.05
CA LYS A 406 5.10 -11.50 6.85
C LYS A 406 6.38 -12.13 6.29
N LEU A 407 7.50 -11.40 6.27
CA LEU A 407 8.78 -11.96 5.86
C LEU A 407 9.34 -12.94 6.91
N LYS A 408 9.13 -12.64 8.19
CA LYS A 408 9.53 -13.50 9.30
C LYS A 408 8.79 -14.83 9.28
N GLU A 409 7.48 -14.82 9.04
CA GLU A 409 6.66 -16.04 8.86
C GLU A 409 7.15 -16.90 7.68
N ARG A 410 7.75 -16.26 6.67
CA ARG A 410 8.38 -16.95 5.52
C ARG A 410 9.81 -17.41 5.79
N GLY A 411 10.33 -17.17 7.00
CA GLY A 411 11.69 -17.49 7.39
C GLY A 411 12.76 -16.71 6.61
N ALA A 412 12.43 -15.51 6.13
CA ALA A 412 13.30 -14.67 5.30
C ALA A 412 13.73 -13.35 6.00
N ALA A 413 13.25 -13.12 7.22
CA ALA A 413 13.64 -11.97 8.02
C ALA A 413 13.70 -12.28 9.52
N ASN A 414 14.56 -11.57 10.23
CA ASN A 414 14.50 -11.42 11.68
C ASN A 414 14.12 -9.98 12.02
N THR A 415 13.45 -9.74 13.15
CA THR A 415 12.89 -8.43 13.52
C THR A 415 13.42 -8.00 14.88
N VAL A 416 13.99 -6.80 14.94
CA VAL A 416 14.55 -6.22 16.16
C VAL A 416 13.74 -4.98 16.53
N ASP A 417 13.34 -4.90 17.78
CA ASP A 417 12.67 -3.71 18.31
C ASP A 417 13.68 -2.61 18.61
N ILE A 418 13.58 -1.50 17.88
CA ILE A 418 14.49 -0.36 17.98
C ILE A 418 14.47 0.30 19.37
N VAL A 419 13.38 0.19 20.13
CA VAL A 419 13.25 0.81 21.44
C VAL A 419 14.04 0.06 22.50
N THR A 420 14.07 -1.27 22.40
CA THR A 420 14.63 -2.14 23.44
C THR A 420 15.96 -2.78 23.03
N MET A 421 16.44 -2.53 21.82
CA MET A 421 17.69 -3.13 21.35
C MET A 421 18.92 -2.51 22.00
N ASP A 422 19.94 -3.34 22.17
CA ASP A 422 21.32 -2.94 22.36
C ASP A 422 22.19 -3.55 21.24
N ARG A 423 23.50 -3.25 21.25
CA ARG A 423 24.45 -3.82 20.29
C ARG A 423 24.42 -5.35 20.24
N ASN A 424 24.17 -6.03 21.36
CA ASN A 424 24.25 -7.48 21.42
C ASN A 424 23.02 -8.08 20.74
N VAL A 425 21.82 -7.59 21.07
CA VAL A 425 20.57 -8.02 20.42
C VAL A 425 20.63 -7.79 18.92
N PHE A 426 21.12 -6.63 18.49
CA PHE A 426 21.24 -6.30 17.07
C PHE A 426 22.32 -7.15 16.37
N LEU A 427 23.47 -7.35 16.99
CA LEU A 427 24.55 -8.20 16.47
C LEU A 427 24.13 -9.66 16.33
N GLU A 428 23.44 -10.22 17.32
CA GLU A 428 22.96 -11.61 17.26
C GLU A 428 21.90 -11.79 16.16
N SER A 429 21.02 -10.80 15.98
CA SER A 429 20.06 -10.81 14.86
C SER A 429 20.75 -10.77 13.48
N LEU A 430 21.80 -9.95 13.35
CA LEU A 430 22.65 -9.90 12.15
C LEU A 430 23.34 -11.23 11.89
N LYS A 431 23.98 -11.81 12.91
CA LYS A 431 24.66 -13.12 12.79
C LYS A 431 23.68 -14.22 12.39
N ALA A 432 22.49 -14.26 12.97
CA ALA A 432 21.46 -15.23 12.60
C ALA A 432 21.14 -15.13 11.11
N VAL A 433 20.82 -13.93 10.61
CA VAL A 433 20.49 -13.71 9.18
C VAL A 433 21.69 -13.98 8.26
N LEU A 434 22.91 -13.69 8.70
CA LEU A 434 24.14 -13.87 7.91
C LEU A 434 24.63 -15.33 7.84
N HIS A 435 24.41 -16.11 8.90
CA HIS A 435 25.05 -17.42 9.08
C HIS A 435 24.08 -18.60 9.08
N GLU A 436 22.80 -18.42 9.41
CA GLU A 436 21.81 -19.49 9.29
C GLU A 436 21.36 -19.61 7.82
N PRO A 437 21.62 -20.76 7.14
CA PRO A 437 21.35 -20.89 5.71
C PRO A 437 19.87 -20.72 5.33
N SER A 438 18.97 -21.05 6.25
CA SER A 438 17.52 -20.99 6.07
C SER A 438 17.03 -19.62 5.61
N TYR A 439 17.56 -18.52 6.16
CA TYR A 439 17.16 -17.17 5.75
C TYR A 439 17.43 -16.91 4.27
N ARG A 440 18.65 -17.27 3.82
CA ARG A 440 19.07 -17.07 2.43
C ARG A 440 18.32 -18.01 1.49
N GLU A 441 18.18 -19.29 1.85
CA GLU A 441 17.46 -20.28 1.05
C GLU A 441 15.99 -19.89 0.86
N ASN A 442 15.33 -19.46 1.95
CA ASN A 442 13.95 -18.99 1.91
C ASN A 442 13.82 -17.73 1.05
N MET A 443 14.70 -16.74 1.22
CA MET A 443 14.63 -15.52 0.43
C MET A 443 14.92 -15.76 -1.05
N GLN A 444 15.84 -16.66 -1.39
CA GLN A 444 16.07 -17.09 -2.78
C GLN A 444 14.87 -17.83 -3.36
N ARG A 445 14.17 -18.65 -2.56
CA ARG A 445 12.91 -19.28 -2.97
C ARG A 445 11.84 -18.23 -3.26
N LEU A 446 11.68 -17.23 -2.39
CA LEU A 446 10.76 -16.11 -2.61
C LEU A 446 11.12 -15.31 -3.87
N SER A 447 12.41 -15.02 -4.09
CA SER A 447 12.89 -14.33 -5.30
C SER A 447 12.50 -15.07 -6.58
N ARG A 448 12.71 -16.39 -6.62
CA ARG A 448 12.32 -17.22 -7.78
C ARG A 448 10.81 -17.12 -8.03
N LEU A 449 9.98 -17.28 -6.99
CA LEU A 449 8.53 -17.15 -7.10
C LEU A 449 8.09 -15.76 -7.54
N HIS A 450 8.72 -14.72 -7.00
CA HIS A 450 8.36 -13.33 -7.29
C HIS A 450 8.68 -12.95 -8.73
N ARG A 451 9.77 -13.47 -9.29
CA ARG A 451 10.23 -13.19 -10.66
C ARG A 451 9.58 -14.08 -11.72
N ASP A 452 9.09 -15.26 -11.33
CA ASP A 452 8.45 -16.21 -12.22
C ASP A 452 6.97 -15.81 -12.47
N GLN A 453 6.79 -14.77 -13.28
CA GLN A 453 5.49 -14.24 -13.66
C GLN A 453 5.36 -14.18 -15.18
N PRO A 454 4.17 -14.48 -15.75
CA PRO A 454 3.95 -14.48 -17.20
C PRO A 454 4.06 -13.09 -17.83
N ILE A 455 3.76 -12.03 -17.06
CA ILE A 455 3.82 -10.63 -17.48
C ILE A 455 4.53 -9.86 -16.38
N LYS A 456 5.49 -8.99 -16.74
CA LYS A 456 6.15 -8.15 -15.74
C LYS A 456 5.13 -7.23 -15.06
N PRO A 457 5.24 -6.98 -13.75
CA PRO A 457 4.26 -6.16 -13.03
C PRO A 457 4.07 -4.74 -13.60
N LEU A 458 5.14 -4.09 -14.08
CA LEU A 458 5.06 -2.78 -14.71
C LEU A 458 4.30 -2.81 -16.05
N ASP A 459 4.61 -3.79 -16.90
CA ASP A 459 3.92 -3.99 -18.19
C ASP A 459 2.42 -4.26 -17.96
N LYS A 460 2.10 -5.04 -16.91
CA LYS A 460 0.73 -5.31 -16.48
C LYS A 460 0.01 -4.03 -16.03
N ALA A 461 0.68 -3.18 -15.24
CA ALA A 461 0.13 -1.89 -14.81
C ALA A 461 -0.22 -1.01 -16.02
N VAL A 462 0.72 -0.84 -16.93
CA VAL A 462 0.54 -0.04 -18.15
C VAL A 462 -0.58 -0.58 -19.01
N PHE A 463 -0.62 -1.90 -19.24
CA PHE A 463 -1.69 -2.53 -20.01
C PHE A 463 -3.08 -2.17 -19.49
N TRP A 464 -3.28 -2.22 -18.17
CA TRP A 464 -4.58 -1.92 -17.56
C TRP A 464 -4.92 -0.43 -17.55
N ILE A 465 -3.92 0.45 -17.43
CA ILE A 465 -4.10 1.89 -17.60
C ILE A 465 -4.58 2.18 -19.02
N GLU A 466 -3.86 1.69 -20.02
CA GLU A 466 -4.24 1.86 -21.42
C GLU A 466 -5.58 1.18 -21.75
N PHE A 467 -5.91 0.04 -21.12
CA PHE A 467 -7.20 -0.62 -21.26
C PHE A 467 -8.35 0.30 -20.86
N VAL A 468 -8.24 0.93 -19.68
CA VAL A 468 -9.23 1.89 -19.20
C VAL A 468 -9.34 3.08 -20.16
N MET A 469 -8.24 3.58 -20.71
CA MET A 469 -8.26 4.65 -21.71
C MET A 469 -8.97 4.23 -23.00
N ARG A 470 -8.61 3.06 -23.54
CA ARG A 470 -9.16 2.51 -24.80
C ARG A 470 -10.65 2.25 -24.70
N HIS A 471 -11.15 1.91 -23.51
CA HIS A 471 -12.54 1.48 -23.32
C HIS A 471 -13.38 2.46 -22.51
N LYS A 472 -12.80 3.62 -22.16
CA LYS A 472 -13.44 4.69 -21.39
C LYS A 472 -14.04 4.16 -20.07
N GLY A 473 -13.27 3.33 -19.37
CA GLY A 473 -13.63 2.68 -18.11
C GLY A 473 -13.55 1.15 -18.15
N ALA A 474 -13.89 0.52 -17.03
CA ALA A 474 -13.89 -0.94 -16.86
C ALA A 474 -15.09 -1.45 -16.05
N ARG A 475 -16.28 -0.88 -16.28
CA ARG A 475 -17.50 -1.16 -15.50
C ARG A 475 -17.86 -2.65 -15.38
N HIS A 476 -17.57 -3.46 -16.41
CA HIS A 476 -17.84 -4.90 -16.40
C HIS A 476 -16.97 -5.70 -15.42
N LEU A 477 -15.88 -5.12 -14.90
CA LEU A 477 -15.03 -5.73 -13.87
C LEU A 477 -15.42 -5.30 -12.46
N ARG A 478 -16.33 -4.33 -12.33
CA ARG A 478 -16.79 -3.80 -11.05
C ARG A 478 -17.93 -4.67 -10.52
N THR A 479 -17.73 -5.22 -9.34
CA THR A 479 -18.76 -5.98 -8.60
C THR A 479 -19.89 -5.07 -8.10
N GLU A 480 -21.08 -5.62 -7.88
CA GLU A 480 -22.19 -4.94 -7.21
C GLU A 480 -22.12 -5.04 -5.68
N SER A 481 -21.26 -5.91 -5.14
CA SER A 481 -21.22 -6.24 -3.71
C SER A 481 -21.02 -5.03 -2.78
N TYR A 482 -20.21 -4.04 -3.17
CA TYR A 482 -19.94 -2.87 -2.34
C TYR A 482 -21.06 -1.82 -2.36
N LYS A 483 -22.09 -2.00 -3.21
CA LYS A 483 -23.30 -1.17 -3.22
C LYS A 483 -24.44 -1.80 -2.43
N MET A 484 -24.27 -3.04 -1.98
CA MET A 484 -25.29 -3.79 -1.26
C MET A 484 -25.23 -3.48 0.24
N SER A 485 -26.39 -3.48 0.89
CA SER A 485 -26.43 -3.50 2.36
C SER A 485 -25.88 -4.82 2.89
N TRP A 486 -25.39 -4.83 4.12
CA TRP A 486 -24.90 -6.03 4.79
C TRP A 486 -25.94 -7.16 4.80
N ILE A 487 -27.22 -6.82 4.97
CA ILE A 487 -28.34 -7.77 5.00
C ILE A 487 -28.46 -8.51 3.65
N VAL A 488 -28.45 -7.75 2.55
CA VAL A 488 -28.59 -8.31 1.20
C VAL A 488 -27.33 -9.08 0.80
N TYR A 489 -26.14 -8.52 1.07
CA TYR A 489 -24.86 -9.15 0.74
C TYR A 489 -24.70 -10.54 1.38
N HIS A 490 -25.15 -10.70 2.63
CA HIS A 490 -25.12 -11.99 3.34
C HIS A 490 -26.42 -12.80 3.20
N SER A 491 -27.36 -12.36 2.37
CA SER A 491 -28.66 -13.03 2.16
C SER A 491 -29.44 -13.29 3.45
N VAL A 492 -29.31 -12.41 4.43
CA VAL A 492 -29.94 -12.55 5.75
C VAL A 492 -31.46 -12.43 5.64
N ASP A 493 -31.93 -11.56 4.75
CA ASP A 493 -33.33 -11.43 4.35
C ASP A 493 -33.90 -12.72 3.75
N VAL A 494 -33.15 -13.38 2.87
CA VAL A 494 -33.53 -14.66 2.27
C VAL A 494 -33.57 -15.76 3.33
N ILE A 495 -32.52 -15.89 4.15
CA ILE A 495 -32.46 -16.90 5.22
C ILE A 495 -33.61 -16.71 6.22
N ALA A 496 -33.85 -15.48 6.66
CA ALA A 496 -34.95 -15.16 7.58
C ALA A 496 -36.32 -15.52 6.97
N THR A 497 -36.52 -15.25 5.67
CA THR A 497 -37.76 -15.58 4.95
C THR A 497 -37.96 -17.10 4.88
N LEU A 498 -36.93 -17.87 4.53
CA LEU A 498 -36.99 -19.33 4.48
C LEU A 498 -37.29 -19.94 5.86
N LEU A 499 -36.64 -19.44 6.92
CA LEU A 499 -36.92 -19.87 8.30
C LEU A 499 -38.35 -19.56 8.73
N ALA A 500 -38.88 -18.38 8.36
CA ALA A 500 -40.27 -18.02 8.62
C ALA A 500 -41.26 -18.97 7.92
N CYS A 501 -40.98 -19.37 6.67
CA CYS A 501 -41.79 -20.36 5.95
C CYS A 501 -41.78 -21.72 6.64
N VAL A 502 -40.61 -22.22 7.07
CA VAL A 502 -40.49 -23.49 7.80
C VAL A 502 -41.24 -23.44 9.13
N LEU A 503 -41.13 -22.34 9.87
CA LEU A 503 -41.87 -22.12 11.11
C LEU A 503 -43.38 -22.14 10.87
N LEU A 504 -43.86 -21.43 9.85
CA LEU A 504 -45.29 -21.39 9.49
C LEU A 504 -45.81 -22.80 9.16
N VAL A 505 -45.11 -23.56 8.31
CA VAL A 505 -45.49 -24.93 7.97
C VAL A 505 -45.53 -25.82 9.23
N THR A 506 -44.55 -25.69 10.11
CA THR A 506 -44.49 -26.45 11.36
C THR A 506 -45.68 -26.11 12.27
N LEU A 507 -45.99 -24.83 12.44
CA LEU A 507 -47.13 -24.37 13.23
C LEU A 507 -48.46 -24.85 12.66
N VAL A 508 -48.63 -24.83 11.33
CA VAL A 508 -49.82 -25.35 10.65
C VAL A 508 -49.93 -26.87 10.87
N CYS A 509 -48.86 -27.63 10.68
CA CYS A 509 -48.84 -29.07 10.95
C CYS A 509 -49.20 -29.39 12.40
N LEU A 510 -48.61 -28.67 13.37
CA LEU A 510 -48.94 -28.83 14.79
C LEU A 510 -50.39 -28.48 15.10
N ALA A 511 -50.93 -27.42 14.49
CA ALA A 511 -52.33 -27.06 14.62
C ALA A 511 -53.25 -28.14 14.05
N VAL A 512 -52.94 -28.67 12.86
CA VAL A 512 -53.68 -29.78 12.24
C VAL A 512 -53.62 -31.03 13.11
N VAL A 513 -52.45 -31.44 13.57
CA VAL A 513 -52.28 -32.60 14.47
C VAL A 513 -53.06 -32.38 15.77
N ARG A 514 -53.01 -31.20 16.37
CA ARG A 514 -53.77 -30.86 17.58
C ARG A 514 -55.28 -30.87 17.33
N CYS A 515 -55.74 -30.39 16.17
CA CYS A 515 -57.13 -30.44 15.75
C CYS A 515 -57.61 -31.88 15.54
N VAL A 516 -56.83 -32.71 14.85
CA VAL A 516 -57.11 -34.14 14.66
C VAL A 516 -57.12 -34.87 15.99
N TRP A 517 -56.10 -34.65 16.83
CA TRP A 517 -56.01 -35.26 18.17
C TRP A 517 -57.23 -34.92 19.04
N ARG A 518 -57.63 -33.64 19.09
CA ARG A 518 -58.84 -33.21 19.80
C ARG A 518 -60.10 -33.88 19.26
N LYS A 519 -60.25 -34.00 17.93
CA LYS A 519 -61.42 -34.65 17.33
C LYS A 519 -61.47 -36.16 17.55
N VAL A 520 -60.32 -36.84 17.54
CA VAL A 520 -60.23 -38.31 17.65
C VAL A 520 -60.24 -38.77 19.11
N PHE A 521 -59.48 -38.10 19.99
CA PHE A 521 -59.26 -38.54 21.38
C PHE A 521 -60.03 -37.73 22.43
N CYS A 522 -60.54 -36.53 22.10
CA CYS A 522 -61.39 -35.74 22.98
C CYS A 522 -62.84 -35.70 22.44
N ARG A 523 -63.47 -36.87 22.30
CA ARG A 523 -64.92 -36.95 22.07
C ARG A 523 -65.62 -36.40 23.33
N ASN A 524 -66.38 -35.31 23.17
CA ASN A 524 -67.21 -34.73 24.23
C ASN A 524 -68.08 -35.85 24.86
N LYS A 525 -68.07 -35.95 26.20
CA LYS A 525 -69.13 -36.65 26.95
C LYS A 525 -70.45 -36.01 26.53
N VAL A 526 -71.25 -36.72 25.74
CA VAL A 526 -72.65 -36.36 25.49
C VAL A 526 -73.34 -36.41 26.86
N LYS A 527 -73.86 -35.28 27.34
CA LYS A 527 -74.80 -35.27 28.48
C LYS A 527 -76.07 -35.99 28.00
N SER A 528 -76.40 -37.13 28.60
CA SER A 528 -77.75 -37.69 28.51
C SER A 528 -78.68 -36.86 29.40
N GLU A 529 -79.80 -36.42 28.84
CA GLU A 529 -80.93 -35.84 29.59
C GLU A 529 -81.54 -36.85 30.57
#